data_AF-A0A149UR38-F1
#
_entry.id   AF-A0A149UR38-F1
#
_cell.length_a   1.000
_cell.length_b   1.000
_cell.length_c   1.000
_cell.angle_alpha   90.00
_cell.angle_beta   90.00
_cell.angle_gamma   90.00
#
_symmetry.space_group_name_H-M   'P 1'
#
loop_
_entity.id
_entity.type
_entity.pdbx_description
1 polymer ?
#
loop_
_entity_poly.entity_id
_entity_poly.type
_entity_poly.pdbx_seq_one_letter_code
_entity_poly.pdbx_strand_id
1 'polypeptide(L)' 'MIELGGLVQKAGLVDLTDDDRATLFGAFLDIAGQLREGRNTASGDLKTRWRRAGLHAFDRDREHD' A
#
# COMPACT_ATOMS: atom_id res chain seq x y z
N MET A 1 -6.40 0.09 15.47
CA MET A 1 -5.75 0.89 14.40
C MET A 1 -4.41 0.24 14.15
N ILE A 2 -4.01 0.03 12.89
CA ILE A 2 -2.70 -0.54 12.56
C ILE A 2 -1.71 0.59 12.29
N GLU A 3 -0.52 0.50 12.88
CA GLU A 3 0.58 1.43 12.60
C GLU A 3 1.06 1.24 11.15
N LEU A 4 1.65 2.28 10.55
CA LEU A 4 2.17 2.19 9.17
C LEU A 4 3.17 1.04 9.01
N GLY A 5 4.05 0.81 10.01
CA GLY A 5 4.97 -0.33 10.00
C GLY A 5 4.26 -1.68 9.94
N GLY A 6 3.11 -1.81 10.61
CA GLY A 6 2.29 -3.02 10.55
C GLY A 6 1.68 -3.25 9.16
N LEU A 7 1.38 -2.19 8.41
CA LEU A 7 0.92 -2.31 7.01
C LEU A 7 2.01 -2.87 6.11
N VAL A 8 3.25 -2.39 6.27
CA VAL A 8 4.40 -2.84 5.47
C VAL A 8 4.66 -4.34 5.70
N GLN A 9 4.60 -4.77 6.95
CA GLN A 9 4.79 -6.18 7.31
C GLN A 9 3.64 -7.06 6.81
N LYS A 10 2.38 -6.63 6.99
CA LYS A 10 1.19 -7.38 6.54
C LYS A 10 1.09 -7.50 5.02
N ALA A 11 1.65 -6.54 4.28
CA ALA A 11 1.76 -6.61 2.83
C ALA A 11 2.91 -7.53 2.34
N GLY A 12 3.65 -8.17 3.25
CA GLY A 12 4.79 -9.04 2.93
C GLY A 12 6.01 -8.29 2.38
N LEU A 13 6.00 -6.95 2.45
CA LEU A 13 7.05 -6.14 1.82
C LEU A 13 8.38 -6.29 2.55
N VAL A 14 8.37 -6.46 3.88
CA VAL A 14 9.59 -6.67 4.67
C VAL A 14 10.35 -7.90 4.17
N ASP A 15 9.65 -9.02 3.98
CA ASP A 15 10.26 -10.28 3.53
C ASP A 15 10.68 -10.21 2.05
N LEU A 16 9.84 -9.60 1.20
CA LEU A 16 10.11 -9.48 -0.24
C LEU A 16 11.30 -8.56 -0.56
N THR A 17 11.60 -7.61 0.32
CA THR A 17 12.69 -6.65 0.13
C THR A 17 13.87 -6.86 1.08
N ASP A 18 13.87 -7.92 1.89
CA ASP A 18 14.87 -8.18 2.94
C ASP A 18 15.08 -6.96 3.88
N ASP A 19 13.98 -6.31 4.27
CA ASP A 19 13.95 -5.05 5.05
C ASP A 19 14.83 -3.91 4.47
N ASP A 20 15.13 -3.92 3.16
CA ASP A 20 15.82 -2.81 2.52
C ASP A 20 14.92 -1.55 2.47
N ARG A 21 15.15 -0.68 3.45
CA ARG A 21 14.41 0.58 3.61
C ARG A 21 14.59 1.54 2.43
N ALA A 22 15.72 1.50 1.73
CA ALA A 22 15.91 2.33 0.55
C ALA A 22 15.01 1.86 -0.59
N THR A 23 14.91 0.54 -0.79
CA THR A 23 13.99 -0.08 -1.75
C THR A 23 12.52 0.22 -1.41
N LEU A 24 12.11 0.06 -0.14
CA LEU A 24 10.75 0.40 0.31
C LEU A 24 10.42 1.89 0.09
N PHE A 25 11.37 2.77 0.44
CA PHE A 25 11.18 4.20 0.25
C PHE A 25 11.06 4.57 -1.25
N GLY A 26 11.87 3.96 -2.12
CA GLY A 26 11.76 4.11 -3.56
C GLY A 26 10.39 3.71 -4.10
N ALA A 27 9.85 2.57 -3.66
CA ALA A 27 8.50 2.12 -4.04
C ALA A 27 7.41 3.09 -3.57
N PHE A 28 7.52 3.63 -2.34
CA PHE A 28 6.56 4.63 -1.86
C PHE A 28 6.66 5.96 -2.61
N LEU A 29 7.85 6.37 -3.05
CA LEU A 29 8.02 7.53 -3.91
C LEU A 29 7.35 7.34 -5.27
N ASP A 30 7.43 6.14 -5.85
CA ASP A 30 6.74 5.82 -7.11
C ASP A 30 5.22 5.94 -6.96
N ILE A 31 4.65 5.36 -5.90
CA ILE A 31 3.21 5.50 -5.56
C ILE A 31 2.84 6.98 -5.38
N ALA A 32 3.67 7.76 -4.69
CA ALA A 32 3.45 9.19 -4.51
C ALA A 32 3.49 9.95 -5.85
N GLY A 33 4.39 9.57 -6.76
CA GLY A 33 4.46 10.07 -8.13
C GLY A 33 3.17 9.84 -8.89
N GLN A 34 2.69 8.59 -8.94
CA GLN A 34 1.43 8.22 -9.61
C GLN A 34 0.24 9.04 -9.11
N LEU A 35 0.13 9.26 -7.79
CA LEU A 35 -0.93 10.08 -7.20
C LEU A 35 -0.84 11.56 -7.54
N ARG A 36 0.39 12.09 -7.69
CA ARG A 36 0.65 13.48 -8.06
C ARG A 36 0.37 13.71 -9.55
N GLU A 37 0.69 12.76 -10.41
CA GLU A 37 0.49 12.85 -11.86
C GLU A 37 -0.98 12.73 -12.25
N GLY A 38 -1.75 11.84 -11.62
CA GLY A 38 -3.18 11.65 -11.94
C GLY A 38 -4.14 12.77 -11.50
N ARG A 39 -3.63 13.93 -11.01
CA ARG A 39 -4.44 15.06 -10.50
C ARG A 39 -5.43 15.69 -11.49
N ASN A 40 -5.41 15.31 -12.77
CA ASN A 40 -6.30 15.89 -13.78
C ASN A 40 -7.60 15.13 -14.05
N THR A 41 -7.76 13.85 -13.66
CA THR A 41 -9.07 13.12 -13.68
C THR A 41 -8.98 11.71 -13.09
N ALA A 42 -7.83 11.03 -13.18
CA ALA A 42 -7.68 9.60 -12.82
C ALA A 42 -7.25 9.31 -11.36
N SER A 43 -6.64 10.26 -10.63
CA SER A 43 -6.15 10.01 -9.26
C SER A 43 -7.26 9.70 -8.25
N GLY A 44 -8.48 10.21 -8.47
CA GLY A 44 -9.64 9.87 -7.65
C GLY A 44 -10.00 8.40 -7.75
N ASP A 45 -9.83 7.79 -8.92
CA ASP A 45 -10.08 6.37 -9.14
C ASP A 45 -8.99 5.51 -8.51
N LEU A 46 -7.71 5.91 -8.63
CA LEU A 46 -6.59 5.13 -8.10
C LEU A 46 -6.61 5.00 -6.57
N LYS A 47 -6.79 6.11 -5.84
CA LYS A 47 -6.93 6.07 -4.37
C LYS A 47 -8.12 5.24 -3.92
N THR A 48 -9.24 5.35 -4.63
CA THR A 48 -10.47 4.61 -4.29
C THR A 48 -10.28 3.12 -4.53
N ARG A 49 -9.63 2.73 -5.64
CA ARG A 49 -9.30 1.34 -5.95
C ARG A 49 -8.39 0.73 -4.90
N TRP A 50 -7.31 1.42 -4.51
CA TRP A 50 -6.40 0.93 -3.47
C TRP A 50 -7.07 0.83 -2.11
N ARG A 51 -7.94 1.78 -1.75
CA ARG A 51 -8.74 1.70 -0.52
C ARG A 51 -9.59 0.44 -0.48
N ARG A 52 -10.32 0.12 -1.58
CA ARG A 52 -11.13 -1.09 -1.65
C ARG A 52 -10.28 -2.36 -1.56
N ALA A 53 -9.16 -2.41 -2.28
CA ALA A 53 -8.25 -3.56 -2.23
C ALA A 53 -7.71 -3.79 -0.81
N GLY A 54 -7.29 -2.73 -0.12
CA GLY A 54 -6.82 -2.82 1.27
C GLY A 54 -7.90 -3.32 2.23
N LEU A 55 -9.12 -2.80 2.13
CA LEU A 55 -10.25 -3.28 2.95
C LEU A 55 -10.53 -4.77 2.73
N HIS A 56 -10.58 -5.23 1.48
CA HIS A 56 -10.76 -6.66 1.19
C HIS A 56 -9.62 -7.53 1.71
N ALA A 57 -8.38 -7.06 1.65
CA ALA A 57 -7.25 -7.79 2.25
C ALA A 57 -7.38 -7.89 3.77
N PHE A 58 -7.80 -6.81 4.44
CA PHE A 58 -8.08 -6.85 5.87
C PHE A 58 -9.21 -7.81 6.24
N ASP A 59 -10.30 -7.82 5.46
CA ASP A 59 -11.45 -8.68 5.75
C ASP A 59 -11.08 -10.16 5.61
N ARG A 60 -10.34 -10.55 4.56
CA ARG A 60 -9.88 -11.95 4.40
C ARG A 60 -8.99 -12.42 5.53
N ASP A 61 -8.09 -11.57 6.01
CA ASP A 61 -7.22 -11.94 7.13
C ASP A 61 -8.02 -12.16 8.42
N ARG A 62 -9.13 -11.42 8.63
CA ARG A 62 -10.02 -11.60 9.78
C ARG A 62 -10.85 -12.88 9.71
N GLU A 63 -11.09 -13.42 8.51
CA GLU A 63 -11.79 -14.69 8.30
C GLU A 63 -10.86 -15.90 8.52
N HIS A 64 -9.55 -15.69 8.50
CA HIS A 64 -8.52 -16.71 8.69
C HIS A 64 -7.94 -16.76 10.12
N ASP A 65 -8.26 -15.80 10.98
CA ASP A 65 -7.96 -15.77 12.42
C ASP A 65 -9.08 -16.43 13.24
#